data_AF-A0A7V1C2H6-F1
#
_entry.id   AF-A0A7V1C2H6-F1
#
_cell.length_a   1.000
_cell.length_b   1.000
_cell.length_c   1.000
_cell.angle_alpha   90.00
_cell.angle_beta   90.00
_cell.angle_gamma   90.00
#
_symmetry.space_group_name_H-M   'P 1'
#
loop_
_entity.id
_entity.type
_entity.pdbx_description
1 polymer ?
#
loop_
_entity_poly.entity_id
_entity_poly.type
_entity_poly.pdbx_seq_one_letter_code
_entity_poly.pdbx_strand_id
1 'polypeptide(L)'
;MNWYWFDSPVSPIRFIAAGFGFGPRVAAENLADDLGLTIDRWHSAKDKATNSFRESRLLLNFGVVDPDWASIDPKNKVFIDCLMWLRDRQPDITSDYKAILAETFFPTQDELRGNPAPVIDIQPLIANLGSRDPNQKERLVISFGGVNTPFSTHTHRIEMPLAVIEAFDIASQHLQSEMEVMCFLPVDICEEVGRGANLSHVKLHLADRKHFRDTLRKASAYVIQPGLYGPLEAFRLGIPTHFVFPMSYTQCCQLNAFRNAKLLRNVPLLDSMEDILTGLSRDVDEAEPTCFQSLERWWNEQNSGNLRDEFNIWAETVISNASVPGDLTEKRYRYAKAVDKKPTALEVLAMEGLLP
;
A
#
# COMPACT_ATOMS: atom_id res chain seq x y z
N MET A 1 7.22 18.97 -3.90
CA MET A 1 6.49 17.77 -3.43
C MET A 1 5.81 18.10 -2.11
N ASN A 2 4.55 17.70 -1.89
CA ASN A 2 3.96 17.82 -0.55
C ASN A 2 4.60 16.76 0.34
N TRP A 3 5.14 17.18 1.49
CA TRP A 3 5.60 16.29 2.54
C TRP A 3 5.09 16.79 3.88
N TYR A 4 5.11 15.88 4.86
CA TYR A 4 4.61 16.11 6.19
C TYR A 4 5.66 15.77 7.23
N TRP A 5 5.60 16.42 8.38
CA TRP A 5 6.47 16.13 9.50
C TRP A 5 5.72 16.13 10.82
N PHE A 6 6.29 15.43 11.80
CA PHE A 6 5.81 15.36 13.17
C PHE A 6 7.01 15.31 14.12
N ASP A 7 6.96 16.12 15.17
CA ASP A 7 7.94 16.14 16.26
C ASP A 7 7.31 15.50 17.49
N SER A 8 7.96 14.47 18.04
CA SER A 8 7.48 13.89 19.28
C SER A 8 7.62 14.89 20.44
N PRO A 9 6.56 15.16 21.22
CA PRO A 9 6.64 16.08 22.35
C PRO A 9 7.41 15.50 23.55
N VAL A 10 7.64 14.18 23.56
CA VAL A 10 8.19 13.43 24.70
C VAL A 10 9.48 12.67 24.37
N SER A 11 9.89 12.66 23.10
CA SER A 11 11.09 11.95 22.62
C SER A 11 11.81 12.79 21.58
N PRO A 12 13.16 12.77 21.51
CA PRO A 12 13.92 13.57 20.54
C PRO A 12 13.90 12.93 19.13
N ILE A 13 12.72 12.55 18.65
CA ILE A 13 12.49 11.88 17.36
C ILE A 13 11.60 12.75 16.48
N ARG A 14 11.98 12.91 15.22
CA ARG A 14 11.12 13.44 14.15
C ARG A 14 10.82 12.39 13.12
N PHE A 15 9.56 12.40 12.69
CA PHE A 15 9.08 11.67 11.53
C PHE A 15 8.91 12.65 10.39
N ILE A 16 9.33 12.25 9.20
CA ILE A 16 9.04 12.96 7.95
C ILE A 16 8.48 11.94 6.98
N ALA A 17 7.34 12.23 6.38
CA ALA A 17 6.70 11.35 5.42
C ALA A 17 6.39 12.07 4.12
N ALA A 18 6.62 11.40 3.00
CA ALA A 18 6.18 11.89 1.71
C ALA A 18 4.64 11.98 1.67
N GLY A 19 4.13 13.01 1.01
CA GLY A 19 2.69 13.22 0.86
C GLY A 19 2.06 12.46 -0.29
N PHE A 20 2.83 11.66 -1.03
CA PHE A 20 2.33 10.85 -2.14
C PHE A 20 2.23 9.38 -1.73
N GLY A 21 1.09 8.76 -2.05
CA GLY A 21 0.77 7.41 -1.62
C GLY A 21 0.53 7.34 -0.11
N PHE A 22 -0.50 6.62 0.32
CA PHE A 22 -0.72 6.42 1.76
C PHE A 22 0.40 5.62 2.44
N GLY A 23 1.25 4.93 1.67
CA GLY A 23 2.28 4.02 2.17
C GLY A 23 3.25 4.67 3.17
N PRO A 24 4.05 5.67 2.78
CA PRO A 24 5.02 6.30 3.68
C PRO A 24 4.43 6.85 4.97
N ARG A 25 3.24 7.47 4.88
CA ARG A 25 2.53 7.98 6.06
C ARG A 25 2.01 6.85 6.96
N VAL A 26 1.43 5.80 6.39
CA VAL A 26 0.94 4.63 7.15
C VAL A 26 2.09 3.92 7.86
N ALA A 27 3.25 3.82 7.20
CA ALA A 27 4.49 3.30 7.76
C ALA A 27 4.96 4.12 8.98
N ALA A 28 4.99 5.46 8.82
CA ALA A 28 5.37 6.38 9.88
C ALA A 28 4.44 6.31 11.08
N GLU A 29 3.13 6.27 10.84
CA GLU A 29 2.13 6.11 11.90
C GLU A 29 2.27 4.76 12.63
N ASN A 30 2.52 3.66 11.92
CA ASN A 30 2.77 2.36 12.55
C ASN A 30 4.04 2.35 13.41
N LEU A 31 5.14 2.92 12.90
CA LEU A 31 6.38 2.99 13.67
C LEU A 31 6.24 3.91 14.89
N ALA A 32 5.47 5.00 14.77
CA ALA A 32 5.14 5.84 15.92
C ALA A 32 4.36 5.06 16.98
N ASP A 33 3.34 4.29 16.59
CA ASP A 33 2.58 3.43 17.49
C ASP A 33 3.50 2.39 18.19
N ASP A 34 4.41 1.74 17.45
CA ASP A 34 5.39 0.78 18.00
C ASP A 34 6.36 1.43 18.99
N LEU A 35 6.67 2.72 18.80
CA LEU A 35 7.48 3.53 19.71
C LEU A 35 6.66 4.10 20.89
N GLY A 36 5.37 3.80 20.98
CA GLY A 36 4.47 4.35 22.00
C GLY A 36 4.23 5.85 21.85
N LEU A 37 4.34 6.38 20.62
CA LEU A 37 4.16 7.79 20.28
C LEU A 37 2.80 8.00 19.61
N THR A 38 2.09 9.06 20.01
CA THR A 38 0.85 9.48 19.34
C THR A 38 1.15 10.65 18.40
N ILE A 39 0.81 10.49 17.12
CA ILE A 39 0.90 11.57 16.13
C ILE A 39 -0.40 12.39 16.19
N ASP A 40 -0.39 13.48 16.95
CA ASP A 40 -1.57 14.34 17.12
C ASP A 40 -1.90 15.12 15.84
N ARG A 41 -0.86 15.59 15.15
CA ARG A 41 -0.98 16.39 13.93
C ARG A 41 0.26 16.25 13.06
N TRP A 42 0.00 16.06 11.76
CA TRP A 42 0.99 16.26 10.72
C TRP A 42 1.07 17.73 10.33
N HIS A 43 2.29 18.28 10.35
CA HIS A 43 2.59 19.59 9.80
C HIS A 43 2.96 19.45 8.32
N SER A 44 2.49 20.36 7.49
CA SER A 44 2.86 20.42 6.08
C SER A 44 4.23 21.06 5.89
N ALA A 45 4.86 20.83 4.74
CA ALA A 45 6.06 21.54 4.31
C ALA A 45 5.93 23.07 4.33
N LYS A 46 4.71 23.62 4.24
CA LYS A 46 4.43 25.06 4.26
C LYS A 46 4.40 25.64 5.67
N ASP A 47 4.19 24.80 6.67
CA ASP A 47 4.25 25.23 8.06
C ASP A 47 5.72 25.49 8.38
N LYS A 48 6.06 26.74 8.73
CA LYS A 48 7.44 27.09 9.14
C LYS A 48 7.83 26.14 10.26
N ALA A 49 8.75 25.23 9.99
CA ALA A 49 9.31 24.43 11.06
C ALA A 49 9.92 25.38 12.08
N THR A 50 9.48 25.22 13.32
CA THR A 50 9.96 26.04 14.41
C THR A 50 11.45 25.75 14.60
N ASN A 51 12.24 26.81 14.82
CA ASN A 51 13.65 26.70 15.19
C ASN A 51 13.90 25.87 16.48
N SER A 52 12.83 25.46 17.17
CA SER A 52 12.88 24.48 18.28
C SER A 52 13.47 23.13 17.87
N PHE A 53 13.64 22.89 16.57
CA PHE A 53 14.11 21.62 16.04
C PHE A 53 15.62 21.36 16.14
N ARG A 54 16.40 22.27 16.72
CA ARG A 54 17.85 22.08 16.89
C ARG A 54 18.23 20.92 17.83
N GLU A 55 17.26 20.27 18.48
CA GLU A 55 17.51 19.25 19.51
C GLU A 55 17.06 17.82 19.16
N SER A 56 16.50 17.58 17.96
CA SER A 56 16.09 16.22 17.59
C SER A 56 17.29 15.33 17.32
N ARG A 57 17.38 14.26 18.10
CA ARG A 57 18.49 13.30 18.09
C ARG A 57 18.30 12.20 17.04
N LEU A 58 17.10 12.01 16.48
CA LEU A 58 16.84 11.02 15.44
C LEU A 58 15.82 11.56 14.42
N LEU A 59 16.17 11.46 13.15
CA LEU A 59 15.28 11.70 12.01
C LEU A 59 14.93 10.38 11.34
N LEU A 60 13.63 10.10 11.22
CA LEU A 60 13.06 9.00 10.47
C LEU A 60 12.38 9.54 9.21
N ASN A 61 13.01 9.35 8.05
CA ASN A 61 12.52 9.83 6.76
C ASN A 61 11.87 8.71 5.94
N PHE A 62 10.57 8.82 5.69
CA PHE A 62 9.77 7.92 4.88
C PHE A 62 9.59 8.50 3.48
N GLY A 63 10.62 8.35 2.63
CA GLY A 63 10.51 8.63 1.19
C GLY A 63 10.54 10.09 0.75
N VAL A 64 10.98 11.04 1.60
CA VAL A 64 11.10 12.46 1.20
C VAL A 64 12.47 12.75 0.63
N VAL A 65 12.48 13.04 -0.68
CA VAL A 65 13.62 13.58 -1.42
C VAL A 65 13.71 15.08 -1.12
N ASP A 66 14.78 15.51 -0.48
CA ASP A 66 15.11 16.92 -0.18
C ASP A 66 14.28 17.65 0.91
N PRO A 67 14.37 17.21 2.17
CA PRO A 67 13.91 18.03 3.27
C PRO A 67 15.13 18.87 3.76
N ASP A 68 15.12 20.18 3.51
CA ASP A 68 16.20 21.15 3.85
C ASP A 68 16.52 21.15 5.37
N TRP A 69 17.32 20.18 5.81
CA TRP A 69 17.68 19.93 7.20
C TRP A 69 19.19 19.67 7.36
N ALA A 70 19.99 20.56 6.80
CA ALA A 70 21.45 20.56 6.98
C ALA A 70 21.89 20.59 8.48
N SER A 71 20.98 20.93 9.39
CA SER A 71 21.23 21.00 10.84
C SER A 71 21.25 19.65 11.57
N ILE A 72 20.78 18.56 10.96
CA ILE A 72 20.74 17.24 11.61
C ILE A 72 22.02 16.48 11.27
N ASP A 73 22.69 15.96 12.30
CA ASP A 73 23.88 15.12 12.14
C ASP A 73 23.56 13.88 11.29
N PRO A 74 24.30 13.60 10.20
CA PRO A 74 24.18 12.40 9.38
C PRO A 74 24.03 11.09 10.17
N LYS A 75 24.72 10.95 11.31
CA LYS A 75 24.66 9.74 12.16
C LYS A 75 23.29 9.50 12.81
N ASN A 76 22.41 10.50 12.75
CA ASN A 76 21.09 10.50 13.35
C ASN A 76 19.98 10.45 12.28
N LYS A 77 20.32 10.22 11.02
CA LYS A 77 19.37 10.14 9.91
C LYS A 77 19.17 8.69 9.51
N VAL A 78 17.91 8.23 9.52
CA VAL A 78 17.51 6.92 9.02
C VAL A 78 16.46 7.11 7.93
N PHE A 79 16.71 6.50 6.78
CA PHE A 79 15.76 6.47 5.68
C PHE A 79 14.95 5.19 5.78
N ILE A 80 13.64 5.25 5.63
CA ILE A 80 12.76 4.10 5.71
C ILE A 80 12.03 4.00 4.37
N ASP A 81 12.25 2.90 3.66
CA ASP A 81 11.71 2.70 2.32
C ASP A 81 10.85 1.44 2.25
N CYS A 82 9.58 1.63 1.93
CA CYS A 82 8.60 0.55 1.78
C CYS A 82 8.70 -0.21 0.44
N LEU A 83 9.49 0.30 -0.50
CA LEU A 83 9.62 -0.21 -1.87
C LEU A 83 11.07 -0.39 -2.30
N MET A 84 12.03 -0.45 -1.38
CA MET A 84 13.46 -0.63 -1.74
C MET A 84 13.69 -1.86 -2.63
N TRP A 85 12.94 -2.94 -2.40
CA TRP A 85 13.00 -4.18 -3.19
C TRP A 85 12.50 -4.03 -4.64
N LEU A 86 11.88 -2.90 -5.00
CA LEU A 86 11.51 -2.55 -6.37
C LEU A 86 12.50 -1.61 -7.06
N ARG A 87 13.50 -1.10 -6.34
CA ARG A 87 14.47 -0.15 -6.88
C ARG A 87 15.65 -0.89 -7.49
N ASP A 88 16.26 -0.27 -8.49
CA ASP A 88 17.53 -0.71 -9.08
C ASP A 88 18.74 0.04 -8.49
N ARG A 89 18.51 1.15 -7.79
CA ARG A 89 19.52 1.93 -7.08
C ARG A 89 18.95 2.54 -5.79
N GLN A 90 19.81 2.83 -4.83
CA GLN A 90 19.40 3.63 -3.67
C GLN A 90 19.05 5.06 -4.11
N PRO A 91 18.09 5.74 -3.46
CA PRO A 91 17.83 7.15 -3.73
C PRO A 91 19.07 8.00 -3.41
N ASP A 92 19.45 8.92 -4.30
CA ASP A 92 20.69 9.74 -4.17
C ASP A 92 20.77 10.51 -2.85
N ILE A 93 19.60 10.91 -2.32
CA ILE A 93 19.47 11.61 -1.03
C ILE A 93 19.92 10.79 0.18
N THR A 94 20.08 9.47 0.04
CA THR A 94 20.44 8.60 1.16
C THR A 94 21.94 8.59 1.48
N SER A 95 22.73 9.37 0.74
CA SER A 95 24.20 9.40 0.88
C SER A 95 24.73 9.89 2.23
N ASP A 96 23.96 10.72 2.93
CA ASP A 96 24.30 11.22 4.27
C ASP A 96 23.49 10.54 5.38
N TYR A 97 22.82 9.42 5.09
CA TYR A 97 22.05 8.69 6.09
C TYR A 97 22.92 7.62 6.74
N LYS A 98 22.74 7.43 8.05
CA LYS A 98 23.43 6.37 8.79
C LYS A 98 23.05 4.98 8.26
N ALA A 99 21.77 4.79 7.97
CA ALA A 99 21.24 3.53 7.48
C ALA A 99 19.93 3.75 6.70
N ILE A 100 19.62 2.78 5.86
CA ILE A 100 18.32 2.63 5.23
C ILE A 100 17.64 1.39 5.79
N LEU A 101 16.45 1.55 6.35
CA LEU A 101 15.60 0.42 6.74
C LEU A 101 14.65 0.11 5.58
N ALA A 102 14.88 -1.02 4.93
CA ALA A 102 14.07 -1.50 3.82
C ALA A 102 12.97 -2.42 4.33
N GLU A 103 11.70 -1.99 4.22
CA GLU A 103 10.58 -2.87 4.54
C GLU A 103 10.51 -3.99 3.51
N THR A 104 10.84 -5.20 3.97
CA THR A 104 11.02 -6.31 3.04
C THR A 104 9.80 -7.21 3.03
N PHE A 105 9.02 -7.15 1.95
CA PHE A 105 8.07 -8.21 1.65
C PHE A 105 8.63 -9.20 0.61
N PHE A 106 9.40 -8.71 -0.36
CA PHE A 106 10.24 -9.51 -1.25
C PHE A 106 11.71 -9.16 -1.02
N PRO A 107 12.66 -10.09 -1.23
CA PRO A 107 14.07 -9.84 -0.97
C PRO A 107 14.58 -8.57 -1.67
N THR A 108 15.26 -7.70 -0.92
CA THR A 108 16.00 -6.58 -1.48
C THR A 108 17.17 -7.08 -2.32
N GLN A 109 17.39 -6.47 -3.50
CA GLN A 109 18.51 -6.78 -4.40
C GLN A 109 19.85 -6.60 -3.67
N ASP A 110 20.79 -7.51 -3.88
CA ASP A 110 22.08 -7.50 -3.16
C ASP A 110 22.94 -6.30 -3.57
N GLU A 111 22.78 -5.82 -4.79
CA GLU A 111 23.42 -4.63 -5.35
C GLU A 111 23.10 -3.36 -4.56
N LEU A 112 21.96 -3.33 -3.87
CA LEU A 112 21.56 -2.22 -3.01
C LEU A 112 22.20 -2.29 -1.62
N ARG A 113 22.81 -3.41 -1.23
CA ARG A 113 23.36 -3.61 0.11
C ARG A 113 24.77 -3.01 0.22
N GLY A 114 24.87 -1.68 0.32
CA GLY A 114 26.12 -1.04 0.75
C GLY A 114 26.57 0.22 0.02
N ASN A 115 25.72 0.90 -0.77
CA ASN A 115 26.13 2.17 -1.37
C ASN A 115 24.94 3.10 -1.69
N PRO A 116 24.90 4.34 -1.16
CA PRO A 116 25.84 4.95 -0.21
C PRO A 116 25.61 4.63 1.27
N ALA A 117 24.40 4.21 1.68
CA ALA A 117 24.10 3.86 3.07
C ALA A 117 23.87 2.34 3.22
N PRO A 118 24.15 1.74 4.40
CA PRO A 118 23.84 0.34 4.64
C PRO A 118 22.32 0.12 4.59
N VAL A 119 21.87 -0.84 3.77
CA VAL A 119 20.47 -1.26 3.71
C VAL A 119 20.25 -2.44 4.64
N ILE A 120 19.38 -2.25 5.62
CA ILE A 120 18.98 -3.25 6.60
C ILE A 120 17.54 -3.63 6.31
N ASP A 121 17.33 -4.89 5.98
CA ASP A 121 15.99 -5.43 5.77
C ASP A 121 15.25 -5.55 7.11
N ILE A 122 14.10 -4.88 7.21
CA ILE A 122 13.21 -4.96 8.36
C ILE A 122 11.89 -5.64 7.98
N GLN A 123 11.15 -6.13 8.98
CA GLN A 123 9.76 -6.49 8.77
C GLN A 123 8.96 -5.28 8.24
N PRO A 124 7.95 -5.49 7.39
CA PRO A 124 7.04 -4.41 7.01
C PRO A 124 6.33 -3.81 8.22
N LEU A 125 6.24 -2.48 8.23
CA LEU A 125 5.64 -1.65 9.27
C LEU A 125 4.12 -1.67 9.12
N ILE A 126 3.52 -2.83 9.37
CA ILE A 126 2.06 -3.01 9.35
C ILE A 126 1.54 -3.08 10.78
N ALA A 127 0.28 -2.70 10.98
CA ALA A 127 -0.27 -2.72 12.33
C ALA A 127 -0.48 -4.13 12.87
N ASN A 128 -0.49 -4.22 14.20
CA ASN A 128 -0.97 -5.39 14.89
C ASN A 128 -2.50 -5.51 14.74
N LEU A 129 -2.94 -6.37 13.81
CA LEU A 129 -4.36 -6.66 13.58
C LEU A 129 -4.94 -7.65 14.61
N GLY A 130 -4.13 -8.23 15.49
CA GLY A 130 -4.52 -9.36 16.33
C GLY A 130 -4.87 -10.60 15.50
N SER A 131 -5.79 -11.42 16.00
CA SER A 131 -6.27 -12.61 15.31
C SER A 131 -7.50 -12.32 14.44
N ARG A 132 -7.70 -13.14 13.40
CA ARG A 132 -8.96 -13.21 12.65
C ARG A 132 -10.11 -13.53 13.61
N ASP A 133 -11.25 -12.90 13.40
CA ASP A 133 -12.45 -13.16 14.20
C ASP A 133 -12.95 -14.58 13.90
N PRO A 134 -13.19 -15.45 14.90
CA PRO A 134 -13.76 -16.77 14.68
C PRO A 134 -15.21 -16.71 14.19
N ASN A 135 -15.95 -15.62 14.49
CA ASN A 135 -17.32 -15.39 14.06
C ASN A 135 -17.36 -14.62 12.73
N GLN A 136 -16.69 -15.15 11.71
CA GLN A 136 -16.64 -14.55 10.38
C GLN A 136 -18.05 -14.30 9.87
N LYS A 137 -18.26 -13.13 9.26
CA LYS A 137 -19.49 -12.84 8.53
C LYS A 137 -19.25 -13.16 7.06
N GLU A 138 -20.29 -13.56 6.34
CA GLU A 138 -20.26 -13.64 4.88
C GLU A 138 -20.12 -12.24 4.31
N ARG A 139 -18.87 -11.78 4.24
CA ARG A 139 -18.54 -10.40 3.91
C ARG A 139 -17.37 -10.36 2.95
N LEU A 140 -17.57 -9.65 1.85
CA LEU A 140 -16.51 -9.26 0.93
C LEU A 140 -16.08 -7.84 1.24
N VAL A 141 -14.79 -7.64 1.47
CA VAL A 141 -14.22 -6.29 1.62
C VAL A 141 -13.54 -5.93 0.31
N ILE A 142 -13.80 -4.72 -0.20
CA ILE A 142 -13.14 -4.14 -1.36
C ILE A 142 -12.38 -2.89 -0.89
N SER A 143 -11.15 -2.68 -1.35
CA SER A 143 -10.41 -1.46 -1.05
C SER A 143 -9.51 -1.00 -2.19
N PHE A 144 -9.56 0.30 -2.48
CA PHE A 144 -8.72 0.99 -3.46
C PHE A 144 -7.71 1.91 -2.76
N GLY A 145 -7.05 1.38 -1.73
CA GLY A 145 -6.01 2.11 -1.00
C GLY A 145 -4.83 2.43 -1.92
N GLY A 146 -4.33 3.67 -1.85
CA GLY A 146 -3.17 4.10 -2.64
C GLY A 146 -3.52 4.66 -4.04
N VAL A 147 -4.80 4.71 -4.42
CA VAL A 147 -5.23 5.32 -5.68
C VAL A 147 -4.96 6.82 -5.77
N ASN A 148 -4.80 7.52 -4.64
CA ASN A 148 -4.46 8.94 -4.60
C ASN A 148 -2.94 9.14 -4.66
N THR A 149 -2.44 9.44 -5.86
CA THR A 149 -1.04 9.81 -6.12
C THR A 149 -1.00 11.14 -6.89
N PRO A 150 0.17 11.81 -6.97
CA PRO A 150 0.35 13.01 -7.79
C PRO A 150 0.08 12.81 -9.28
N PHE A 151 0.11 11.56 -9.77
CA PHE A 151 -0.05 11.21 -11.18
C PHE A 151 -1.45 10.68 -11.50
N SER A 152 -2.25 10.36 -10.47
CA SER A 152 -3.57 9.77 -10.66
C SER A 152 -4.55 10.77 -11.28
N THR A 153 -5.09 10.42 -12.44
CA THR A 153 -6.13 11.19 -13.13
C THR A 153 -7.54 10.81 -12.64
N HIS A 154 -8.58 11.44 -13.21
CA HIS A 154 -9.97 11.06 -12.95
C HIS A 154 -10.24 9.60 -13.32
N THR A 155 -9.70 9.12 -14.44
CA THR A 155 -9.83 7.71 -14.87
C THR A 155 -9.32 6.75 -13.80
N HIS A 156 -8.13 6.99 -13.24
CA HIS A 156 -7.55 6.14 -12.20
C HIS A 156 -8.31 6.20 -10.87
N ARG A 157 -8.80 7.38 -10.50
CA ARG A 157 -9.43 7.62 -9.19
C ARG A 157 -10.90 7.24 -9.16
N ILE A 158 -11.61 7.36 -10.28
CA ILE A 158 -13.06 7.23 -10.34
C ILE A 158 -13.46 6.11 -11.29
N GLU A 159 -13.16 6.23 -12.58
CA GLU A 159 -13.70 5.32 -13.62
C GLU A 159 -13.24 3.87 -13.41
N MET A 160 -11.95 3.67 -13.16
CA MET A 160 -11.36 2.35 -12.95
C MET A 160 -11.89 1.66 -11.68
N PRO A 161 -11.89 2.30 -10.47
CA PRO A 161 -12.55 1.75 -9.29
C PRO A 161 -14.05 1.52 -9.49
N LEU A 162 -14.76 2.44 -10.14
CA LEU A 162 -16.20 2.33 -10.37
C LEU A 162 -16.55 1.09 -11.19
N ALA A 163 -15.81 0.79 -12.25
CA ALA A 163 -16.05 -0.40 -13.06
C ALA A 163 -15.94 -1.70 -12.25
N VAL A 164 -14.98 -1.78 -11.31
CA VAL A 164 -14.86 -2.92 -10.39
C VAL A 164 -16.05 -2.96 -9.43
N ILE A 165 -16.42 -1.82 -8.85
CA ILE A 165 -17.53 -1.71 -7.89
C ILE A 165 -18.86 -2.13 -8.55
N GLU A 166 -19.14 -1.63 -9.76
CA GLU A 166 -20.31 -1.98 -10.55
C GLU A 166 -20.33 -3.48 -10.88
N ALA A 167 -19.19 -4.06 -11.24
CA ALA A 167 -19.10 -5.49 -11.50
C ALA A 167 -19.47 -6.35 -10.29
N PHE A 168 -19.05 -5.95 -9.08
CA PHE A 168 -19.47 -6.63 -7.85
C PHE A 168 -20.95 -6.42 -7.52
N ASP A 169 -21.51 -5.24 -7.82
CA ASP A 169 -22.94 -4.98 -7.64
C ASP A 169 -23.78 -5.88 -8.57
N ILE A 170 -23.43 -5.92 -9.86
CA ILE A 170 -24.07 -6.77 -10.88
C ILE A 170 -23.93 -8.25 -10.53
N ALA A 171 -22.72 -8.70 -10.18
CA ALA A 171 -22.48 -10.09 -9.79
C ALA A 171 -23.30 -10.48 -8.55
N SER A 172 -23.45 -9.58 -7.57
CA SER A 172 -24.28 -9.83 -6.39
C SER A 172 -25.76 -9.97 -6.74
N GLN A 173 -26.26 -9.13 -7.65
CA GLN A 173 -27.63 -9.22 -8.17
C GLN A 173 -27.87 -10.53 -8.92
N HIS A 174 -26.97 -10.88 -9.84
CA HIS A 174 -27.10 -12.08 -10.66
C HIS A 174 -27.06 -13.36 -9.83
N LEU A 175 -26.14 -13.43 -8.85
CA LEU A 175 -26.01 -14.58 -7.96
C LEU A 175 -27.07 -14.61 -6.85
N GLN A 176 -27.87 -13.55 -6.69
CA GLN A 176 -28.77 -13.37 -5.53
C GLN A 176 -28.02 -13.60 -4.20
N SER A 177 -26.81 -13.06 -4.11
CA SER A 177 -25.91 -13.31 -2.99
C SER A 177 -26.35 -12.53 -1.74
N GLU A 178 -26.41 -13.23 -0.60
CA GLU A 178 -26.62 -12.61 0.72
C GLU A 178 -25.31 -12.04 1.32
N MET A 179 -24.19 -12.18 0.59
CA MET A 179 -22.90 -11.68 1.02
C MET A 179 -22.90 -10.15 1.12
N GLU A 180 -22.48 -9.64 2.28
CA GLU A 180 -22.32 -8.20 2.45
C GLU A 180 -21.07 -7.72 1.71
N VAL A 181 -21.22 -6.89 0.68
CA VAL A 181 -20.09 -6.29 -0.04
C VAL A 181 -19.84 -4.88 0.50
N MET A 182 -18.67 -4.66 1.10
CA MET A 182 -18.26 -3.38 1.68
C MET A 182 -17.05 -2.82 0.94
N CYS A 183 -17.19 -1.65 0.33
CA CYS A 183 -16.14 -0.98 -0.42
C CYS A 183 -15.59 0.23 0.34
N PHE A 184 -14.30 0.20 0.68
CA PHE A 184 -13.60 1.27 1.38
C PHE A 184 -12.82 2.16 0.40
N LEU A 185 -13.18 3.45 0.40
CA LEU A 185 -12.68 4.45 -0.55
C LEU A 185 -12.14 5.70 0.18
N PRO A 186 -11.17 6.42 -0.42
CA PRO A 186 -10.87 7.80 -0.05
C PRO A 186 -12.13 8.68 -0.10
N VAL A 187 -12.18 9.73 0.74
CA VAL A 187 -13.36 10.59 0.92
C VAL A 187 -13.89 11.14 -0.40
N ASP A 188 -12.99 11.75 -1.18
CA ASP A 188 -13.26 12.35 -2.48
C ASP A 188 -13.85 11.35 -3.48
N ILE A 189 -13.31 10.13 -3.52
CA ILE A 189 -13.77 9.07 -4.43
C ILE A 189 -15.12 8.52 -3.95
N CYS A 190 -15.28 8.31 -2.64
CA CYS A 190 -16.52 7.83 -2.05
C CYS A 190 -17.69 8.80 -2.33
N GLU A 191 -17.45 10.10 -2.20
CA GLU A 191 -18.46 11.15 -2.46
C GLU A 191 -18.83 11.24 -3.94
N GLU A 192 -17.87 11.05 -4.84
CA GLU A 192 -18.11 11.09 -6.28
C GLU A 192 -18.83 9.84 -6.77
N VAL A 193 -18.34 8.65 -6.41
CA VAL A 193 -18.99 7.37 -6.71
C VAL A 193 -20.40 7.33 -6.12
N GLY A 194 -20.60 7.75 -4.87
CA GLY A 194 -21.90 7.73 -4.22
C GLY A 194 -22.94 8.69 -4.82
N ARG A 195 -22.51 9.74 -5.54
CA ARG A 195 -23.42 10.64 -6.27
C ARG A 195 -23.81 10.10 -7.65
N GLY A 196 -22.91 9.37 -8.29
CA GLY A 196 -23.09 8.92 -9.68
C GLY A 196 -23.62 7.49 -9.83
N ALA A 197 -23.30 6.59 -8.89
CA ALA A 197 -23.56 5.17 -9.03
C ALA A 197 -24.89 4.76 -8.39
N ASN A 198 -25.68 3.95 -9.11
CA ASN A 198 -26.90 3.33 -8.60
C ASN A 198 -26.59 1.90 -8.11
N LEU A 199 -25.94 1.80 -6.95
CA LEU A 199 -25.50 0.53 -6.35
C LEU A 199 -26.56 0.03 -5.36
N SER A 200 -27.00 -1.22 -5.48
CA SER A 200 -28.00 -1.81 -4.55
C SER A 200 -27.44 -2.87 -3.61
N HIS A 201 -26.26 -3.43 -3.89
CA HIS A 201 -25.62 -4.51 -3.13
C HIS A 201 -24.25 -4.13 -2.56
N VAL A 202 -23.59 -3.11 -3.11
CA VAL A 202 -22.32 -2.62 -2.57
C VAL A 202 -22.53 -1.44 -1.62
N LYS A 203 -22.03 -1.57 -0.38
CA LYS A 203 -22.02 -0.49 0.60
C LYS A 203 -20.71 0.28 0.52
N LEU A 204 -20.79 1.58 0.28
CA LEU A 204 -19.61 2.46 0.26
C LEU A 204 -19.29 2.94 1.68
N HIS A 205 -18.02 2.86 2.05
CA HIS A 205 -17.49 3.30 3.33
C HIS A 205 -16.28 4.19 3.11
N LEU A 206 -16.15 5.20 3.97
CA LEU A 206 -14.91 5.97 4.07
C LEU A 206 -13.80 5.07 4.61
N ALA A 207 -12.59 5.25 4.07
CA ALA A 207 -11.38 4.56 4.52
C ALA A 207 -10.90 5.05 5.91
N ASP A 208 -11.71 4.85 6.95
CA ASP A 208 -11.26 4.96 8.33
C ASP A 208 -10.45 3.71 8.71
N ARG A 209 -9.23 3.93 9.19
CA ARG A 209 -8.25 2.86 9.41
C ARG A 209 -8.72 1.84 10.45
N LYS A 210 -9.33 2.30 11.53
CA LYS A 210 -9.83 1.41 12.60
C LYS A 210 -11.02 0.59 12.09
N HIS A 211 -12.00 1.25 11.48
CA HIS A 211 -13.19 0.62 10.93
C HIS A 211 -12.84 -0.38 9.82
N PHE A 212 -11.92 -0.03 8.92
CA PHE A 212 -11.43 -0.92 7.87
C PHE A 212 -10.83 -2.19 8.47
N ARG A 213 -9.94 -2.06 9.46
CA ARG A 213 -9.27 -3.22 10.10
C ARG A 213 -10.24 -4.13 10.84
N ASP A 214 -11.15 -3.55 11.61
CA ASP A 214 -12.21 -4.31 12.31
C ASP A 214 -13.11 -5.06 11.32
N THR A 215 -13.32 -4.47 10.14
CA THR A 215 -14.10 -5.08 9.06
C THR A 215 -13.31 -6.18 8.36
N LEU A 216 -12.04 -5.95 8.03
CA LEU A 216 -11.14 -6.91 7.40
C LEU A 216 -10.99 -8.19 8.23
N ARG A 217 -10.82 -8.07 9.56
CA ARG A 217 -10.71 -9.22 10.47
C ARG A 217 -11.91 -10.16 10.45
N LYS A 218 -13.07 -9.67 10.00
CA LYS A 218 -14.35 -10.41 9.92
C LYS A 218 -14.70 -10.82 8.49
N ALA A 219 -13.86 -10.47 7.51
CA ALA A 219 -14.12 -10.72 6.09
C ALA A 219 -13.96 -12.21 5.74
N SER A 220 -14.81 -12.69 4.82
CA SER A 220 -14.63 -13.97 4.13
C SER A 220 -13.54 -13.85 3.07
N ALA A 221 -13.54 -12.76 2.31
CA ALA A 221 -12.55 -12.47 1.28
C ALA A 221 -12.24 -10.97 1.20
N TYR A 222 -11.10 -10.65 0.59
CA TYR A 222 -10.63 -9.29 0.39
C TYR A 222 -10.23 -9.05 -1.06
N VAL A 223 -10.83 -8.06 -1.69
CA VAL A 223 -10.49 -7.57 -3.02
C VAL A 223 -9.72 -6.27 -2.86
N ILE A 224 -8.53 -6.19 -3.44
CA ILE A 224 -7.64 -5.05 -3.23
C ILE A 224 -6.82 -4.73 -4.47
N GLN A 225 -6.49 -3.46 -4.65
CA GLN A 225 -5.38 -3.07 -5.51
C GLN A 225 -4.07 -3.75 -5.07
N PRO A 226 -3.16 -4.02 -6.02
CA PRO A 226 -1.80 -4.43 -5.68
C PRO A 226 -1.17 -3.40 -4.73
N GLY A 227 -0.40 -3.88 -3.75
CA GLY A 227 0.14 -3.03 -2.69
C GLY A 227 0.99 -3.81 -1.71
N LEU A 228 1.60 -3.10 -0.77
CA LEU A 228 2.36 -3.71 0.34
C LEU A 228 1.46 -4.05 1.53
N TYR A 229 0.83 -3.02 2.12
CA TYR A 229 0.18 -3.12 3.42
C TYR A 229 -1.08 -3.98 3.44
N GLY A 230 -2.09 -3.60 2.65
CA GLY A 230 -3.37 -4.32 2.64
C GLY A 230 -3.25 -5.81 2.30
N PRO A 231 -2.46 -6.21 1.28
CA PRO A 231 -2.28 -7.64 0.99
C PRO A 231 -1.58 -8.37 2.12
N LEU A 232 -0.53 -7.79 2.70
CA LEU A 232 0.19 -8.42 3.83
C LEU A 232 -0.70 -8.52 5.09
N GLU A 233 -1.47 -7.48 5.40
CA GLU A 233 -2.48 -7.46 6.46
C GLU A 233 -3.48 -8.63 6.28
N ALA A 234 -4.00 -8.83 5.07
CA ALA A 234 -4.91 -9.94 4.76
C ALA A 234 -4.22 -11.31 4.79
N PHE A 235 -2.98 -11.40 4.31
CA PHE A 235 -2.20 -12.64 4.32
C PHE A 235 -1.92 -13.09 5.75
N ARG A 236 -1.55 -12.18 6.66
CA ARG A 236 -1.34 -12.50 8.08
C ARG A 236 -2.61 -12.99 8.78
N LEU A 237 -3.78 -12.54 8.32
CA LEU A 237 -5.07 -13.02 8.80
C LEU A 237 -5.54 -14.31 8.12
N GLY A 238 -4.85 -14.80 7.08
CA GLY A 238 -5.29 -15.97 6.32
C GLY A 238 -6.59 -15.72 5.55
N ILE A 239 -6.79 -14.49 5.06
CA ILE A 239 -7.97 -14.10 4.30
C ILE A 239 -7.73 -14.36 2.80
N PRO A 240 -8.62 -15.10 2.11
CA PRO A 240 -8.66 -15.16 0.66
C PRO A 240 -8.57 -13.77 0.02
N THR A 241 -7.49 -13.51 -0.71
CA THR A 241 -7.19 -12.19 -1.28
C THR A 241 -7.26 -12.23 -2.80
N HIS A 242 -7.91 -11.25 -3.40
CA HIS A 242 -8.07 -11.11 -4.84
C HIS A 242 -7.53 -9.76 -5.24
N PHE A 243 -6.65 -9.73 -6.24
CA PHE A 243 -6.14 -8.48 -6.75
C PHE A 243 -7.04 -7.98 -7.87
N VAL A 244 -7.31 -6.68 -7.88
CA VAL A 244 -7.77 -5.99 -9.08
C VAL A 244 -6.58 -5.69 -9.99
N PHE A 245 -6.86 -5.25 -11.21
CA PHE A 245 -5.84 -4.75 -12.13
C PHE A 245 -5.03 -3.59 -11.52
N PRO A 246 -3.76 -3.42 -11.93
CA PRO A 246 -2.92 -2.35 -11.42
C PRO A 246 -3.33 -0.99 -12.02
N MET A 247 -3.20 0.07 -11.24
CA MET A 247 -3.48 1.46 -11.63
C MET A 247 -2.22 2.35 -11.61
N SER A 248 -1.04 1.75 -11.47
CA SER A 248 0.25 2.43 -11.45
C SER A 248 1.40 1.48 -11.77
N TYR A 249 2.58 2.03 -12.10
CA TYR A 249 3.78 1.24 -12.37
C TYR A 249 4.20 0.42 -11.15
N THR A 250 4.25 1.05 -9.98
CA THR A 250 4.56 0.36 -8.72
C THR A 250 3.63 -0.86 -8.49
N GLN A 251 2.34 -0.73 -8.78
CA GLN A 251 1.38 -1.83 -8.65
C GLN A 251 1.60 -2.94 -9.67
N CYS A 252 1.97 -2.59 -10.90
CA CYS A 252 2.39 -3.56 -11.90
C CYS A 252 3.62 -4.36 -11.46
N CYS A 253 4.66 -3.69 -10.94
CA CYS A 253 5.85 -4.36 -10.43
C CYS A 253 5.53 -5.27 -9.22
N GLN A 254 4.64 -4.82 -8.33
CA GLN A 254 4.14 -5.64 -7.22
C GLN A 254 3.44 -6.90 -7.72
N LEU A 255 2.55 -6.81 -8.71
CA LEU A 255 1.89 -7.99 -9.29
C LEU A 255 2.91 -8.97 -9.89
N ASN A 256 3.91 -8.48 -10.61
CA ASN A 256 4.98 -9.33 -11.14
C ASN A 256 5.74 -10.03 -10.01
N ALA A 257 6.05 -9.32 -8.92
CA ALA A 257 6.69 -9.93 -7.75
C ALA A 257 5.79 -10.99 -7.08
N PHE A 258 4.48 -10.75 -6.92
CA PHE A 258 3.53 -11.76 -6.45
C PHE A 258 3.48 -12.97 -7.39
N ARG A 259 3.50 -12.74 -8.72
CA ARG A 259 3.51 -13.80 -9.73
C ARG A 259 4.75 -14.68 -9.60
N ASN A 260 5.93 -14.07 -9.50
CA ASN A 260 7.22 -14.76 -9.36
C ASN A 260 7.32 -15.56 -8.06
N ALA A 261 6.79 -15.02 -6.96
CA ALA A 261 6.66 -15.73 -5.69
C ALA A 261 5.56 -16.82 -5.70
N LYS A 262 4.84 -16.97 -6.83
CA LYS A 262 3.69 -17.87 -6.98
C LYS A 262 2.63 -17.61 -5.90
N LEU A 263 2.43 -16.33 -5.58
CA LEU A 263 1.43 -15.80 -4.66
C LEU A 263 0.28 -15.11 -5.40
N LEU A 264 0.28 -15.12 -6.73
CA LEU A 264 -0.74 -14.48 -7.55
C LEU A 264 -1.82 -15.49 -7.99
N ARG A 265 -3.08 -15.08 -7.91
CA ARG A 265 -4.23 -15.76 -8.55
C ARG A 265 -4.52 -15.03 -9.87
N ASN A 266 -5.42 -15.55 -10.71
CA ASN A 266 -5.96 -14.79 -11.83
C ASN A 266 -6.37 -13.36 -11.40
N VAL A 267 -5.86 -12.38 -12.14
CA VAL A 267 -6.17 -10.95 -12.01
C VAL A 267 -6.83 -10.55 -13.31
N PRO A 268 -8.02 -9.91 -13.27
CA PRO A 268 -8.73 -9.55 -14.49
C PRO A 268 -7.84 -8.64 -15.34
N LEU A 269 -7.80 -8.92 -16.65
CA LEU A 269 -7.11 -8.10 -17.65
C LEU A 269 -5.59 -7.98 -17.50
N LEU A 270 -4.96 -8.71 -16.58
CA LEU A 270 -3.52 -8.56 -16.37
C LEU A 270 -2.70 -8.91 -17.63
N ASP A 271 -3.11 -9.95 -18.35
CA ASP A 271 -2.41 -10.39 -19.56
C ASP A 271 -2.52 -9.35 -20.70
N SER A 272 -3.62 -8.61 -20.79
CA SER A 272 -3.79 -7.54 -21.79
C SER A 272 -3.09 -6.22 -21.41
N MET A 273 -2.52 -6.16 -20.20
CA MET A 273 -1.77 -5.02 -19.69
C MET A 273 -0.25 -5.24 -19.70
N GLU A 274 0.24 -6.44 -20.04
CA GLU A 274 1.68 -6.75 -19.99
C GLU A 274 2.51 -5.85 -20.93
N ASP A 275 1.94 -5.48 -22.08
CA ASP A 275 2.58 -4.60 -23.04
C ASP A 275 2.81 -3.18 -22.49
N ILE A 276 2.00 -2.73 -21.51
CA ILE A 276 2.13 -1.40 -20.89
C ILE A 276 3.48 -1.27 -20.16
N LEU A 277 4.01 -2.38 -19.65
CA LEU A 277 5.27 -2.41 -18.92
C LEU A 277 6.48 -2.57 -19.84
N THR A 278 6.26 -2.98 -21.08
CA THR A 278 7.35 -3.24 -22.01
C THR A 278 8.02 -1.92 -22.41
N GLY A 279 9.30 -1.78 -22.06
CA GLY A 279 10.11 -0.61 -22.41
C GLY A 279 10.09 0.54 -21.39
N LEU A 280 9.41 0.39 -20.25
CA LEU A 280 9.52 1.33 -19.14
C LEU A 280 10.88 1.19 -18.43
N SER A 281 11.37 2.31 -17.87
CA SER A 281 12.53 2.29 -16.97
C SER A 281 12.26 1.36 -15.79
N ARG A 282 13.29 0.68 -15.29
CA ARG A 282 13.15 -0.10 -14.05
C ARG A 282 13.08 0.80 -12.81
N ASP A 283 13.56 2.03 -12.91
CA ASP A 283 13.45 3.02 -11.85
C ASP A 283 12.00 3.51 -11.73
N VAL A 284 11.41 3.28 -10.56
CA VAL A 284 10.01 3.64 -10.26
C VAL A 284 9.78 5.15 -10.43
N ASP A 285 10.73 5.98 -10.00
CA ASP A 285 10.55 7.44 -10.02
C ASP A 285 10.52 7.98 -11.47
N GLU A 286 11.14 7.28 -12.41
CA GLU A 286 11.14 7.60 -13.85
C GLU A 286 9.95 7.00 -14.60
N ALA A 287 9.57 5.77 -14.27
CA ALA A 287 8.57 5.01 -15.02
C ALA A 287 7.11 5.32 -14.61
N GLU A 288 6.89 5.71 -13.36
CA GLU A 288 5.55 5.92 -12.81
C GLU A 288 4.71 6.91 -13.64
N PRO A 289 5.18 8.13 -14.00
CA PRO A 289 4.37 9.09 -14.74
C PRO A 289 3.95 8.58 -16.12
N THR A 290 4.86 7.91 -16.84
CA THR A 290 4.57 7.35 -18.17
C THR A 290 3.60 6.18 -18.08
N CYS A 291 3.71 5.35 -17.06
CA CYS A 291 2.80 4.22 -16.85
C CYS A 291 1.35 4.70 -16.61
N PHE A 292 1.14 5.72 -15.78
CA PHE A 292 -0.21 6.30 -15.58
C PHE A 292 -0.84 6.76 -16.91
N GLN A 293 -0.08 7.44 -17.77
CA GLN A 293 -0.58 7.87 -19.08
C GLN A 293 -0.91 6.68 -20.00
N SER A 294 -0.08 5.63 -19.99
CA SER A 294 -0.31 4.43 -20.78
C SER A 294 -1.51 3.62 -20.27
N LEU A 295 -1.71 3.54 -18.95
CA LEU A 295 -2.85 2.88 -18.32
C LEU A 295 -4.17 3.60 -18.63
N GLU A 296 -4.19 4.93 -18.56
CA GLU A 296 -5.35 5.72 -18.96
C GLU A 296 -5.68 5.57 -20.44
N ARG A 297 -4.67 5.59 -21.32
CA ARG A 297 -4.88 5.35 -22.74
C ARG A 297 -5.45 3.95 -22.98
N TRP A 298 -4.81 2.94 -22.40
CA TRP A 298 -5.27 1.55 -22.49
C TRP A 298 -6.71 1.42 -22.01
N TRP A 299 -7.05 2.01 -20.86
CA TRP A 299 -8.42 2.00 -20.36
C TRP A 299 -9.41 2.61 -21.34
N ASN A 300 -9.09 3.78 -21.88
CA ASN A 300 -9.96 4.48 -22.84
C ASN A 300 -10.12 3.72 -24.17
N GLU A 301 -9.09 3.01 -24.62
CA GLU A 301 -9.15 2.17 -25.83
C GLU A 301 -9.94 0.88 -25.59
N GLN A 302 -9.82 0.31 -24.40
CA GLN A 302 -10.41 -0.98 -24.08
C GLN A 302 -11.84 -0.87 -23.52
N ASN A 303 -12.29 0.29 -23.01
CA ASN A 303 -13.61 0.53 -22.39
C ASN A 303 -14.79 0.41 -23.38
N SER A 304 -14.89 -0.78 -23.96
CA SER A 304 -15.94 -1.35 -24.79
C SER A 304 -16.73 -2.36 -23.94
N GLY A 305 -17.85 -2.86 -24.46
CA GLY A 305 -18.71 -3.81 -23.72
C GLY A 305 -17.98 -5.06 -23.20
N ASN A 306 -16.98 -5.57 -23.93
CA ASN A 306 -16.29 -6.81 -23.61
C ASN A 306 -15.54 -6.76 -22.27
N LEU A 307 -14.94 -5.61 -21.91
CA LEU A 307 -14.24 -5.48 -20.63
C LEU A 307 -15.19 -5.65 -19.43
N ARG A 308 -16.40 -5.12 -19.55
CA ARG A 308 -17.39 -5.18 -18.46
C ARG A 308 -17.81 -6.63 -18.21
N ASP A 309 -17.96 -7.42 -19.26
CA ASP A 309 -18.29 -8.84 -19.15
C ASP A 309 -17.17 -9.62 -18.44
N GLU A 310 -15.90 -9.34 -18.75
CA GLU A 310 -14.77 -9.96 -18.06
C GLU A 310 -14.74 -9.62 -16.56
N PHE A 311 -14.99 -8.35 -16.19
CA PHE A 311 -15.10 -7.95 -14.79
C PHE A 311 -16.26 -8.63 -14.07
N ASN A 312 -17.42 -8.75 -14.73
CA ASN A 312 -18.60 -9.40 -14.15
C ASN A 312 -18.32 -10.88 -13.88
N ILE A 313 -17.77 -11.61 -14.85
CA ILE A 313 -17.40 -13.04 -14.70
C ILE A 313 -16.38 -13.22 -13.57
N TRP A 314 -15.38 -12.33 -13.51
CA TRP A 314 -14.40 -12.35 -12.45
C TRP A 314 -15.03 -12.08 -11.08
N ALA A 315 -15.88 -11.06 -10.95
CA ALA A 315 -16.57 -10.72 -9.71
C ALA A 315 -17.49 -11.85 -9.22
N GLU A 316 -18.24 -12.49 -10.11
CA GLU A 316 -19.04 -13.69 -9.81
C GLU A 316 -18.19 -14.83 -9.28
N THR A 317 -17.03 -15.06 -9.89
CA THR A 317 -16.06 -16.06 -9.45
C THR A 317 -15.52 -15.74 -8.06
N VAL A 318 -15.27 -14.46 -7.76
CA VAL A 318 -14.82 -14.03 -6.43
C VAL A 318 -15.90 -14.27 -5.38
N ILE A 319 -17.14 -13.80 -5.62
CA ILE A 319 -18.26 -13.97 -4.68
C ILE A 319 -18.51 -15.45 -4.40
N SER A 320 -18.58 -16.27 -5.45
CA SER A 320 -18.86 -17.71 -5.34
C SER A 320 -17.80 -18.48 -4.54
N ASN A 321 -16.56 -17.97 -4.49
CA ASN A 321 -15.44 -18.62 -3.82
C ASN A 321 -14.98 -17.92 -2.54
N ALA A 322 -15.67 -16.85 -2.11
CA ALA A 322 -15.19 -15.96 -1.05
C ALA A 322 -15.00 -16.67 0.30
N SER A 323 -15.79 -17.72 0.58
CA SER A 323 -15.76 -18.44 1.87
C SER A 323 -14.84 -19.67 1.89
N VAL A 324 -14.11 -19.97 0.81
CA VAL A 324 -13.28 -21.19 0.71
C VAL A 324 -11.80 -20.82 0.72
N PRO A 325 -11.08 -20.98 1.86
CA PRO A 325 -9.63 -20.89 1.87
C PRO A 325 -9.04 -21.99 0.97
N GLY A 326 -8.38 -21.59 -0.11
CA GLY A 326 -7.65 -22.51 -0.97
C GLY A 326 -6.16 -22.59 -0.60
N ASP A 327 -5.43 -23.50 -1.26
CA ASP A 327 -3.98 -23.68 -1.10
C ASP A 327 -3.18 -22.37 -1.20
N LEU A 328 -3.62 -21.46 -2.07
CA LEU A 328 -2.98 -20.16 -2.26
C LEU A 328 -3.11 -19.26 -1.02
N THR A 329 -4.24 -19.31 -0.30
CA THR A 329 -4.45 -18.55 0.94
C THR A 329 -3.48 -19.02 2.02
N GLU A 330 -3.37 -20.33 2.20
CA GLU A 330 -2.42 -20.92 3.16
C GLU A 330 -0.98 -20.61 2.79
N LYS A 331 -0.63 -20.69 1.49
CA LYS A 331 0.70 -20.32 1.00
C LYS A 331 1.04 -18.87 1.30
N ARG A 332 0.10 -17.94 1.07
CA ARG A 332 0.25 -16.51 1.37
C ARG A 332 0.40 -16.27 2.87
N TYR A 333 -0.37 -16.95 3.71
CA TYR A 333 -0.24 -16.91 5.16
C TYR A 333 1.16 -17.34 5.61
N ARG A 334 1.66 -18.49 5.14
CA ARG A 334 3.01 -18.97 5.45
C ARG A 334 4.09 -18.00 4.97
N TYR A 335 3.91 -17.43 3.79
CA TYR A 335 4.83 -16.42 3.25
C TYR A 335 4.89 -15.19 4.16
N ALA A 336 3.74 -14.64 4.55
CA ALA A 336 3.67 -13.52 5.50
C ALA A 336 4.35 -13.87 6.85
N LYS A 337 4.15 -15.09 7.37
CA LYS A 337 4.83 -15.57 8.58
C LYS A 337 6.35 -15.72 8.43
N ALA A 338 6.84 -16.00 7.23
CA ALA A 338 8.28 -16.02 6.97
C ALA A 338 8.87 -14.61 6.96
N VAL A 339 8.12 -13.63 6.43
CA VAL A 339 8.50 -12.21 6.45
C VAL A 339 8.60 -11.69 7.90
N ASP A 340 7.73 -12.15 8.81
CA ASP A 340 7.74 -11.79 10.24
C ASP A 340 9.01 -12.25 10.99
N LYS A 341 9.90 -13.04 10.38
CA LYS A 341 11.17 -13.47 11.00
C LYS A 341 12.29 -12.44 10.86
N LYS A 342 12.08 -11.40 10.06
CA LYS A 342 13.03 -10.28 9.92
C LYS A 342 13.01 -9.42 11.19
N PRO A 343 14.12 -8.75 11.53
CA PRO A 343 14.12 -7.85 12.67
C PRO A 343 13.09 -6.73 12.48
N THR A 344 12.51 -6.30 13.59
CA THR A 344 11.63 -5.13 13.61
C THR A 344 12.45 -3.84 13.42
N ALA A 345 11.82 -2.76 12.96
CA ALA A 345 12.48 -1.46 12.93
C ALA A 345 12.97 -1.03 14.32
N LEU A 346 12.20 -1.32 15.37
CA LEU A 346 12.56 -1.03 16.76
C LEU A 346 13.84 -1.76 17.19
N GLU A 347 13.94 -3.06 16.89
CA GLU A 347 15.13 -3.87 17.18
C GLU A 347 16.36 -3.31 16.46
N VAL A 348 16.25 -2.96 15.18
CA VAL A 348 17.36 -2.39 14.42
C VAL A 348 17.77 -1.02 14.98
N LEU A 349 16.81 -0.13 15.22
CA LEU A 349 17.09 1.20 15.78
C LEU A 349 17.74 1.11 17.17
N ALA A 350 17.35 0.14 18.00
CA ALA A 350 17.98 -0.12 19.29
C ALA A 350 19.40 -0.69 19.15
N MET A 351 19.61 -1.67 18.27
CA MET A 351 20.93 -2.25 17.99
C MET A 351 21.93 -1.20 17.48
N GLU A 352 21.43 -0.25 16.70
CA GLU A 352 22.22 0.87 16.17
C GLU A 352 22.47 1.98 17.21
N GLY A 353 21.93 1.87 18.43
CA GLY A 353 22.06 2.89 19.48
C GLY A 353 21.38 4.21 19.11
N LEU A 354 20.31 4.16 18.30
CA LEU A 354 19.54 5.32 17.86
C LEU A 354 18.33 5.61 18.74
N LEU A 355 17.92 4.63 19.55
CA LEU A 355 16.91 4.80 20.58
C LEU A 355 17.58 5.06 21.94
N PRO A 356 16.99 5.93 22.78
CA PRO A 356 17.52 6.28 24.10
C PRO A 356 17.49 5.13 25.12
#